data_AF-A0A820HAP3-F1
#
_entry.id   AF-A0A820HAP3-F1
#
_cell.length_a   1.000
_cell.length_b   1.000
_cell.length_c   1.000
_cell.angle_alpha   90.00
_cell.angle_beta   90.00
_cell.angle_gamma   90.00
#
_symmetry.space_group_name_H-M   'P 1'
#
loop_
_entity.id
_entity.type
_entity.pdbx_description
1 polymer ?
#
loop_
_entity_poly.entity_id
_entity_poly.type
_entity_poly.pdbx_seq_one_letter_code
_entity_poly.pdbx_strand_id
1 'polypeptide(L)'
;MAEAFVNITGEIPAKSAAISFMYSNKGKPLLVADEYTCKLNKATTSTKYWICTINGCAAKVHTDLTNLLMKTAGNHSHLPEKEKIEVREVREKIPFFYFFLILNISA
;
A
#
# COMPACT_ATOMS: atom_id res chain seq x y z
N MET A 1 -1.76 -43.14 14.14
CA MET A 1 -0.87 -42.53 13.13
C MET A 1 -1.77 -41.91 12.07
N ALA A 2 -1.98 -40.60 12.07
CA ALA A 2 -2.88 -39.94 11.13
C ALA A 2 -2.04 -39.34 9.99
N GLU A 3 -2.34 -39.72 8.76
CA GLU A 3 -1.64 -39.26 7.57
C GLU A 3 -2.24 -37.94 7.07
N ALA A 4 -1.38 -37.00 6.71
CA ALA A 4 -1.76 -35.69 6.21
C ALA A 4 -2.23 -35.79 4.76
N PHE A 5 -3.50 -35.44 4.52
CA PHE A 5 -4.06 -35.31 3.18
C PHE A 5 -3.57 -34.02 2.53
N VAL A 6 -2.82 -34.16 1.44
CA VAL A 6 -2.47 -33.08 0.52
C VAL A 6 -3.73 -32.69 -0.25
N ASN A 7 -4.25 -31.48 -0.03
CA ASN A 7 -5.34 -30.95 -0.83
C ASN A 7 -4.81 -30.52 -2.21
N ILE A 8 -5.18 -31.29 -3.23
CA ILE A 8 -4.94 -31.03 -4.65
C ILE A 8 -6.06 -30.13 -5.16
N THR A 9 -5.97 -28.84 -4.86
CA THR A 9 -6.64 -27.79 -5.64
C THR A 9 -5.59 -26.74 -5.90
N GLY A 10 -5.18 -26.61 -7.16
CA GLY A 10 -4.21 -25.61 -7.65
C GLY A 10 -4.75 -24.18 -7.61
N GLU A 11 -5.41 -23.80 -6.52
CA GLU A 11 -5.62 -22.42 -6.14
C GLU A 11 -4.50 -22.08 -5.18
N ILE A 12 -3.40 -21.55 -5.73
CA ILE A 12 -2.43 -20.79 -4.93
C ILE A 12 -3.29 -19.78 -4.16
N PRO A 13 -3.40 -19.83 -2.82
CA PRO A 13 -4.15 -18.82 -2.11
C PRO A 13 -3.47 -17.52 -2.50
N ALA A 14 -4.18 -16.70 -3.26
CA ALA A 14 -3.70 -15.41 -3.71
C ALA A 14 -3.13 -14.77 -2.45
N LYS A 15 -1.79 -14.69 -2.37
CA LYS A 15 -1.06 -14.10 -1.25
C LYS A 15 -1.87 -12.88 -0.91
N SER A 16 -2.55 -12.89 0.23
CA SER A 16 -3.44 -11.81 0.63
C SER A 16 -2.52 -10.64 0.89
N ALA A 17 -2.14 -9.95 -0.18
CA ALA A 17 -1.09 -8.95 -0.12
C ALA A 17 -1.62 -7.89 0.83
N ALA A 18 -0.92 -7.78 1.96
CA ALA A 18 -1.31 -6.87 3.01
C ALA A 18 -1.31 -5.48 2.39
N ILE A 19 -2.49 -4.87 2.30
CA ILE A 19 -2.64 -3.51 1.86
C ILE A 19 -2.78 -2.61 3.07
N SER A 20 -2.15 -1.45 3.01
CA SER A 20 -2.24 -0.42 4.03
C SER A 20 -2.59 0.92 3.39
N PHE A 21 -3.16 1.83 4.18
CA PHE A 21 -3.53 3.15 3.73
C PHE A 21 -2.68 4.18 4.47
N MET A 22 -2.24 5.18 3.73
CA MET A 22 -1.50 6.32 4.25
C MET A 22 -1.93 7.58 3.51
N TYR A 23 -1.61 8.74 4.04
CA TYR A 23 -1.95 10.01 3.41
C TYR A 23 -0.73 10.66 2.76
N SER A 24 -0.95 11.26 1.60
CA SER A 24 0.03 12.17 1.00
C SER A 24 0.13 13.46 1.81
N ASN A 25 1.22 14.22 1.61
CA ASN A 25 1.39 15.55 2.21
C ASN A 25 0.24 16.52 1.92
N LYS A 26 -0.55 16.27 0.87
CA LYS A 26 -1.73 17.07 0.48
C LYS A 26 -3.04 16.49 1.02
N GLY A 27 -2.98 15.53 1.94
CA GLY A 27 -4.16 14.88 2.54
C GLY A 27 -4.89 13.89 1.63
N LYS A 28 -4.38 13.60 0.42
CA LYS A 28 -4.99 12.59 -0.47
C LYS A 28 -4.59 11.18 -0.04
N PRO A 29 -5.52 10.20 -0.04
CA PRO A 29 -5.22 8.83 0.34
C PRO A 29 -4.30 8.15 -0.68
N LEU A 30 -3.39 7.34 -0.17
CA LEU A 30 -2.49 6.47 -0.90
C LEU A 30 -2.67 5.05 -0.40
N LEU A 31 -2.68 4.11 -1.34
CA LEU A 31 -2.70 2.68 -1.09
C LEU A 31 -1.26 2.16 -1.13
N VAL A 32 -0.86 1.42 -0.10
CA VAL A 32 0.39 0.67 -0.08
C VAL A 32 0.07 -0.78 -0.37
N ALA A 33 0.66 -1.34 -1.42
CA ALA A 33 0.53 -2.74 -1.81
C ALA A 33 1.91 -3.28 -2.20
N ASP A 34 2.35 -4.37 -1.57
CA ASP A 34 3.66 -5.00 -1.78
C ASP A 34 4.83 -3.99 -1.84
N GLU A 35 4.90 -3.06 -0.87
CA GLU A 35 5.97 -2.04 -0.76
C GLU A 35 5.95 -0.96 -1.86
N TYR A 36 4.87 -0.86 -2.63
CA TYR A 36 4.63 0.20 -3.62
C TYR A 36 3.51 1.12 -3.18
N THR A 37 3.64 2.41 -3.51
CA THR A 37 2.58 3.40 -3.29
C THR A 37 1.75 3.60 -4.55
N CYS A 38 0.43 3.58 -4.39
CA CYS A 38 -0.55 3.80 -5.44
C CYS A 38 -1.48 4.95 -5.06
N LYS A 39 -1.82 5.79 -6.04
CA LYS A 39 -2.81 6.87 -5.91
C LYS A 39 -4.14 6.45 -6.49
N LEU A 40 -5.23 6.95 -5.92
CA LEU A 40 -6.57 6.72 -6.45
C LEU A 40 -6.69 7.38 -7.83
N ASN A 41 -7.04 6.58 -8.84
CA ASN A 41 -7.30 7.05 -10.19
C ASN A 41 -8.79 7.35 -10.39
N LYS A 42 -9.64 6.38 -10.04
CA LYS A 42 -11.10 6.53 -10.11
C LYS A 42 -11.78 5.58 -9.12
N ALA A 43 -12.99 5.95 -8.70
CA ALA A 43 -13.87 5.07 -7.94
C ALA A 43 -15.15 4.84 -8.74
N THR A 44 -15.58 3.59 -8.78
CA THR A 44 -16.87 3.14 -9.33
C THR A 44 -17.76 2.71 -8.17
N THR A 45 -19.03 2.39 -8.44
CA THR A 45 -20.01 1.92 -7.46
C THR A 45 -19.61 0.67 -6.68
N SER A 46 -18.64 -0.12 -7.16
CA SER A 46 -18.18 -1.35 -6.51
C SER A 46 -16.67 -1.41 -6.29
N THR A 47 -15.88 -0.63 -7.03
CA THR A 47 -14.42 -0.82 -7.11
C THR A 47 -13.69 0.51 -7.15
N LYS A 48 -12.61 0.61 -6.38
CA LYS A 48 -11.64 1.70 -6.44
C LYS A 48 -10.44 1.24 -7.27
N TYR A 49 -10.08 2.04 -8.26
CA TYR A 49 -8.96 1.81 -9.16
C TYR A 49 -7.80 2.70 -8.74
N TRP A 50 -6.68 2.06 -8.44
CA TRP A 50 -5.45 2.68 -8.00
C TRP A 50 -4.38 2.48 -9.06
N ILE A 51 -3.55 3.50 -9.25
CA ILE A 51 -2.40 3.46 -10.17
C ILE A 51 -1.14 3.79 -9.39
N CYS A 52 0.00 3.27 -9.82
CA CYS A 52 1.27 3.62 -9.20
C CYS A 52 1.50 5.15 -9.19
N THR A 53 2.15 5.63 -8.15
CA THR A 53 2.50 7.06 -8.01
C THR A 53 3.58 7.49 -9.00
N ILE A 54 4.47 6.57 -9.41
CA ILE A 54 5.55 6.84 -10.37
C ILE A 54 5.02 6.97 -11.79
N ASN A 55 5.39 8.07 -12.45
CA ASN A 55 5.01 8.32 -13.85
C ASN A 55 5.66 7.28 -14.78
N GLY A 56 4.88 6.74 -15.71
CA GLY A 56 5.33 5.71 -16.65
C GLY A 56 5.27 4.28 -16.09
N CYS A 57 4.90 4.10 -14.83
CA CYS A 57 4.64 2.78 -14.27
C CYS A 57 3.23 2.29 -14.66
N ALA A 58 3.14 1.07 -15.20
CA ALA A 58 1.90 0.48 -15.69
C ALA A 58 1.12 -0.31 -14.61
N ALA A 59 1.67 -0.42 -13.41
CA ALA A 59 1.07 -1.15 -12.30
C ALA A 59 -0.22 -0.49 -11.79
N LYS A 60 -1.23 -1.33 -11.56
CA LYS A 60 -2.58 -0.98 -11.15
C LYS A 60 -3.02 -1.90 -10.03
N VAL A 61 -3.76 -1.35 -9.08
CA VAL A 61 -4.33 -2.10 -7.96
C VAL A 61 -5.80 -1.77 -7.86
N HIS A 62 -6.64 -2.77 -7.65
CA HIS A 62 -8.07 -2.65 -7.53
C HIS A 62 -8.47 -3.09 -6.11
N THR A 63 -9.20 -2.23 -5.42
CA THR A 63 -9.80 -2.57 -4.13
C THR A 63 -11.31 -2.45 -4.24
N ASP A 64 -12.03 -3.12 -3.36
CA ASP A 64 -13.46 -2.89 -3.22
C ASP A 64 -13.73 -1.54 -2.51
N LEU A 65 -15.00 -1.28 -2.19
CA LEU A 65 -15.38 -0.11 -1.40
C LEU A 65 -14.95 -0.21 0.07
N THR A 66 -14.87 -1.43 0.61
CA THR A 66 -14.46 -1.72 2.00
C THR A 66 -12.94 -1.71 2.19
N ASN A 67 -12.19 -1.37 1.14
CA ASN A 67 -10.73 -1.30 1.12
C ASN A 67 -10.03 -2.66 1.22
N LEU A 68 -10.67 -3.73 0.75
CA LEU A 68 -10.07 -5.05 0.55
C LEU A 68 -9.46 -5.15 -0.84
N LEU A 69 -8.29 -5.81 -0.91
CA LEU A 69 -7.60 -6.03 -2.17
C LEU A 69 -8.41 -7.01 -3.04
N MET A 70 -8.78 -6.58 -4.24
CA MET A 70 -9.47 -7.43 -5.21
C MET A 70 -8.50 -8.00 -6.24
N LYS A 71 -7.68 -7.13 -6.85
CA LYS A 71 -6.79 -7.51 -7.95
C LYS A 71 -5.62 -6.56 -8.10
N THR A 72 -4.46 -7.10 -8.43
CA THR A 72 -3.31 -6.36 -8.95
C THR A 72 -3.15 -6.66 -10.44
N ALA A 73 -2.74 -5.65 -11.22
CA ALA A 73 -2.59 -5.77 -12.67
C ALA A 73 -1.40 -4.93 -13.16
N GLY A 74 -0.63 -5.49 -14.11
CA GLY A 74 0.61 -4.85 -14.59
C GLY A 74 1.77 -5.04 -13.62
N ASN A 75 2.98 -4.77 -14.11
CA ASN A 75 4.21 -4.89 -13.34
C ASN A 75 4.80 -3.51 -13.05
N HIS A 76 5.48 -3.40 -11.91
CA HIS A 76 6.26 -2.21 -11.58
C HIS A 76 7.53 -2.20 -12.45
N SER A 77 7.81 -1.07 -13.08
CA SER A 77 9.03 -0.83 -13.88
C SER A 77 10.14 -0.16 -13.07
N HIS A 78 10.02 -0.16 -11.74
CA HIS A 78 10.91 0.52 -10.82
C HIS A 78 11.01 -0.27 -9.51
N LEU A 79 12.02 0.06 -8.71
CA LEU A 79 12.23 -0.54 -7.41
C LEU A 79 11.19 -0.05 -6.37
N PRO A 80 10.89 -0.86 -5.35
CA PRO A 80 10.06 -0.44 -4.22
C PRO A 80 10.64 0.78 -3.50
N GLU A 81 9.77 1.64 -2.96
CA GLU A 81 10.15 2.84 -2.22
C GLU A 81 9.97 2.64 -0.70
N LYS A 82 10.46 1.51 -0.18
CA LYS A 82 10.23 1.07 1.21
C LYS A 82 10.60 2.13 2.25
N GLU A 83 11.77 2.76 2.10
CA GLU A 83 12.24 3.81 3.01
C GLU A 83 11.26 5.00 3.06
N LYS A 84 10.68 5.39 1.91
CA LYS A 84 9.70 6.49 1.85
C LYS A 84 8.38 6.13 2.52
N ILE A 85 7.99 4.87 2.46
CA ILE A 85 6.79 4.34 3.13
C ILE A 85 7.02 4.39 4.63
N GLU A 86 8.14 3.86 5.12
CA GLU A 86 8.49 3.84 6.54
C GLU A 86 8.57 5.25 7.14
N VAL A 87 9.23 6.20 6.45
CA VAL A 87 9.30 7.61 6.89
C VAL A 87 7.91 8.23 6.99
N ARG A 88 7.00 7.89 6.07
CA ARG A 88 5.61 8.38 6.12
C ARG A 88 4.83 7.78 7.28
N GLU A 89 4.91 6.47 7.49
CA GLU A 89 4.24 5.81 8.60
C GLU A 89 4.70 6.37 9.95
N VAL A 90 6.01 6.60 10.10
CA VAL A 90 6.58 7.24 11.29
C VAL A 90 6.03 8.65 11.44
N ARG A 91 6.00 9.45 10.38
CA ARG A 91 5.43 10.82 10.42
C ARG A 91 3.95 10.84 10.80
N GLU A 92 3.17 9.87 10.35
CA GLU A 92 1.74 9.76 10.73
C GLU A 92 1.57 9.38 12.21
N LYS A 93 2.54 8.66 12.78
CA LYS A 93 2.53 8.22 14.18
C LYS A 93 3.20 9.21 15.14
N ILE A 94 4.08 10.10 14.66
CA ILE A 94 4.73 11.09 15.52
C ILE A 94 3.71 12.19 15.87
N PRO A 95 3.34 12.34 17.16
CA PRO A 95 2.50 13.45 17.57
C PRO A 95 3.24 14.77 17.33
N PHE A 96 2.52 15.78 16.85
CA PHE A 96 3.04 17.10 16.45
C PHE A 96 4.00 17.74 17.47
N PHE A 97 3.82 17.43 18.76
CA PHE A 97 4.66 17.92 19.86
C PHE A 97 6.13 17.45 19.79
N TYR A 98 6.38 16.24 19.29
CA TYR A 98 7.75 15.71 19.18
C TYR A 98 8.54 16.37 18.05
N PHE A 99 7.88 16.89 17.01
CA PHE A 99 8.55 17.56 15.89
C PHE A 99 9.31 18.82 16.32
N PHE A 100 8.86 19.49 17.39
CA PHE A 100 9.58 20.64 17.96
C PHE A 100 10.79 20.24 18.80
N LEU A 101 10.76 19.08 19.46
CA LEU A 101 11.88 18.60 20.29
C LEU A 101 13.10 18.18 19.46
N ILE A 102 12.89 17.54 18.29
CA ILE A 102 13.98 17.15 17.39
C ILE A 102 14.62 18.32 16.62
N LEU A 103 13.95 19.48 16.55
CA LEU A 103 14.48 20.68 15.88
C LEU A 103 15.03 21.74 16.85
N ASN A 104 14.93 21.54 18.17
CA ASN A 104 15.42 22.49 19.19
C ASN A 104 16.65 21.99 19.97
N ILE A 105 17.40 21.01 19.45
CA ILE A 105 18.75 20.68 19.96
C ILE A 105 19.79 21.42 19.11
N SER A 106 19.70 22.75 19.11
CA SER A 106 20.75 23.68 18.67
C SER A 106 20.37 25.08 19.15
N ALA A 107 20.51 25.28 20.46
CA ALA A 107 20.65 26.58 21.09
C ALA A 107 21.62 26.42 22.26
#